data_AF-D1PF11-F1
#
_entry.id   AF-D1PF11-F1
#
_cell.length_a   1.000
_cell.length_b   1.000
_cell.length_c   1.000
_cell.angle_alpha   90.00
_cell.angle_beta   90.00
_cell.angle_gamma   90.00
#
_symmetry.space_group_name_H-M   'P 1'
#
loop_
_entity.id
_entity.type
_entity.pdbx_description
1 polymer ?
#
loop_
_entity_poly.entity_id
_entity_poly.type
_entity_poly.pdbx_seq_one_letter_code
_entity_poly.pdbx_strand_id
1 'polypeptide(L)'
;MVGILFDSIYTSEKYKVLTDMAFFLLYNFRGSFLYKILVSVAPLNTKVPAVDRGCTDFTTRLKIFLFSSNGTPTLIRIDLPHKGVPYIHYNVETFVSSGEENHRKIDCEIIDDKDIFTSLLEQVVNECPNLIQWKDSFAEDDKKVLKDMHIFLFLNELSLDYYQEQEDKKHLQLFSEFMGKTYTDIVDAITEGYFYLIGQK
;
A
#
# COMPACT_ATOMS: atom_id res chain seq x y z
N MET A 1 -20.24 0.49 -22.01
CA MET A 1 -20.91 0.36 -20.70
C MET A 1 -20.50 1.53 -19.79
N VAL A 2 -20.74 2.77 -20.24
CA VAL A 2 -20.30 4.01 -19.55
C VAL A 2 -21.50 4.95 -19.29
N GLY A 3 -22.70 4.60 -19.79
CA GLY A 3 -23.85 5.50 -19.83
C GLY A 3 -24.98 5.25 -18.83
N ILE A 4 -24.88 4.27 -17.92
CA ILE A 4 -25.98 3.93 -16.98
C ILE A 4 -25.71 4.41 -15.55
N LEU A 5 -24.49 4.89 -15.27
CA LEU A 5 -24.17 5.36 -13.92
C LEU A 5 -24.63 6.80 -13.65
N PHE A 6 -24.84 7.66 -14.67
CA PHE A 6 -24.84 9.12 -14.51
C PHE A 6 -26.10 9.80 -13.96
N ASP A 7 -27.23 9.10 -13.77
CA ASP A 7 -28.50 9.76 -13.40
C ASP A 7 -28.83 9.76 -11.89
N SER A 8 -27.95 9.23 -11.02
CA SER A 8 -28.09 9.34 -9.56
C SER A 8 -26.84 9.85 -8.83
N ILE A 9 -25.87 10.41 -9.56
CA ILE A 9 -24.46 10.52 -9.12
C ILE A 9 -24.16 11.64 -8.10
N TYR A 10 -25.02 12.63 -7.92
CA TYR A 10 -24.62 13.83 -7.16
C TYR A 10 -24.81 13.79 -5.64
N THR A 11 -25.26 12.68 -5.03
CA THR A 11 -25.82 12.76 -3.66
C THR A 11 -25.24 11.82 -2.59
N SER A 12 -24.28 10.95 -2.88
CA SER A 12 -23.65 10.14 -1.80
C SER A 12 -22.21 10.57 -1.56
N GLU A 13 -21.89 10.91 -0.31
CA GLU A 13 -20.54 11.24 0.14
C GLU A 13 -19.54 10.09 -0.14
N LYS A 14 -20.03 8.85 -0.19
CA LYS A 14 -19.25 7.68 -0.64
C LYS A 14 -18.73 7.86 -2.07
N TYR A 15 -19.56 8.39 -2.99
CA TYR A 15 -19.14 8.64 -4.36
C TYR A 15 -18.05 9.72 -4.45
N LYS A 16 -18.11 10.77 -3.61
CA LYS A 16 -17.05 11.78 -3.54
C LYS A 16 -15.73 11.16 -3.10
N VAL A 17 -15.75 10.31 -2.08
CA VAL A 17 -14.56 9.58 -1.61
C VAL A 17 -13.97 8.69 -2.70
N LEU A 18 -14.81 7.92 -3.40
CA LEU A 18 -14.37 7.06 -4.50
C LEU A 18 -13.80 7.86 -5.68
N THR A 19 -14.43 8.99 -6.02
CA THR A 19 -14.00 9.86 -7.11
C THR A 19 -12.68 10.55 -6.79
N ASP A 20 -12.53 11.13 -5.60
CA ASP A 20 -11.27 11.73 -5.17
C ASP A 20 -10.15 10.69 -5.16
N MET A 21 -10.44 9.47 -4.69
CA MET A 21 -9.46 8.37 -4.69
C MET A 21 -9.03 7.99 -6.10
N ALA A 22 -9.99 7.84 -7.02
CA ALA A 22 -9.69 7.54 -8.41
C ALA A 22 -8.80 8.62 -9.04
N PHE A 23 -9.13 9.90 -8.86
CA PHE A 23 -8.31 11.00 -9.36
C PHE A 23 -6.95 11.09 -8.68
N PHE A 24 -6.88 10.88 -7.38
CA PHE A 24 -5.63 10.86 -6.62
C PHE A 24 -4.68 9.78 -7.15
N LEU A 25 -5.17 8.55 -7.32
CA LEU A 25 -4.39 7.43 -7.85
C LEU A 25 -3.99 7.69 -9.31
N LEU A 26 -4.91 8.18 -10.15
CA LEU A 26 -4.62 8.48 -11.55
C LEU A 26 -3.64 9.64 -11.74
N TYR A 27 -3.65 10.65 -10.87
CA TYR A 27 -2.77 11.81 -11.00
C TYR A 27 -1.36 11.51 -10.46
N ASN A 28 -1.27 10.84 -9.30
CA ASN A 28 0.01 10.66 -8.60
C ASN A 28 0.69 9.31 -8.88
N PHE A 29 -0.09 8.28 -9.22
CA PHE A 29 0.39 6.90 -9.34
C PHE A 29 0.07 6.26 -10.70
N ARG A 30 -0.10 7.09 -11.73
CA ARG A 30 -0.20 6.60 -13.10
C ARG A 30 1.09 5.87 -13.50
N GLY A 31 0.93 4.68 -14.08
CA GLY A 31 2.06 3.84 -14.49
C GLY A 31 2.73 3.09 -13.34
N SER A 32 2.14 3.12 -12.15
CA SER A 32 2.57 2.28 -11.02
C SER A 32 2.18 0.81 -11.21
N PHE A 33 2.95 -0.09 -10.60
CA PHE A 33 2.64 -1.51 -10.56
C PHE A 33 2.05 -1.89 -9.21
N LEU A 34 0.83 -2.43 -9.21
CA LEU A 34 0.15 -2.82 -7.99
C LEU A 34 0.76 -4.12 -7.43
N TYR A 35 1.25 -4.06 -6.19
CA TYR A 35 1.86 -5.21 -5.51
C TYR A 35 0.83 -5.96 -4.67
N LYS A 36 0.04 -5.23 -3.87
CA LYS A 36 -0.89 -5.82 -2.91
C LYS A 36 -1.94 -4.83 -2.44
N ILE A 37 -3.15 -5.31 -2.18
CA ILE A 37 -4.19 -4.55 -1.48
C ILE A 37 -4.54 -5.28 -0.18
N LEU A 38 -4.55 -4.57 0.94
CA LEU A 38 -5.07 -5.09 2.22
C LEU A 38 -6.33 -4.32 2.61
N VAL A 39 -7.34 -5.06 3.03
CA VAL A 39 -8.60 -4.50 3.52
C VAL A 39 -8.80 -4.96 4.96
N SER A 40 -8.99 -4.01 5.87
CA SER A 40 -9.28 -4.34 7.28
C SER A 40 -10.63 -5.05 7.38
N VAL A 41 -10.64 -6.16 8.13
CA VAL A 41 -11.83 -6.98 8.36
C VAL A 41 -12.50 -6.66 9.68
N ALA A 42 -11.73 -6.19 10.66
CA ALA A 42 -12.30 -5.75 11.92
C ALA A 42 -13.21 -4.53 11.71
N PRO A 43 -14.34 -4.46 12.43
CA PRO A 43 -15.25 -3.32 12.35
C PRO A 43 -14.61 -2.09 12.99
N LEU A 44 -14.91 -0.91 12.44
CA LEU A 44 -14.62 0.38 13.09
C LEU A 44 -15.24 0.40 14.49
N ASN A 45 -14.46 0.78 15.51
CA ASN A 45 -14.98 0.92 16.86
C ASN A 45 -15.79 2.22 17.03
N THR A 46 -17.07 2.16 16.67
CA THR A 46 -17.99 3.31 16.75
C THR A 46 -18.41 3.70 18.17
N LYS A 47 -18.03 2.90 19.18
CA LYS A 47 -18.25 3.26 20.60
C LYS A 47 -17.30 4.35 21.07
N VAL A 48 -16.15 4.49 20.40
CA VAL A 48 -15.17 5.55 20.67
C VAL A 48 -15.49 6.72 19.72
N PRO A 49 -15.65 7.95 20.24
CA PRO A 49 -15.82 9.14 19.40
C PRO A 49 -14.65 9.27 18.43
N ALA A 50 -14.91 9.70 17.19
CA ALA A 50 -13.89 9.81 16.15
C ALA A 50 -12.62 10.56 16.61
N VAL A 51 -12.80 11.65 17.39
CA VAL A 51 -11.70 12.47 17.91
C VAL A 51 -10.79 11.75 18.93
N ASP A 52 -11.19 10.59 19.43
CA ASP A 52 -10.45 9.79 20.41
C ASP A 52 -9.96 8.46 19.84
N ARG A 53 -10.37 8.07 18.63
CA ARG A 53 -9.99 6.80 18.01
C ARG A 53 -8.49 6.77 17.71
N GLY A 54 -7.86 5.63 18.02
CA GLY A 54 -6.49 5.30 17.68
C GLY A 54 -6.40 4.17 16.64
N CYS A 55 -5.18 3.68 16.41
CA CYS A 55 -4.94 2.61 15.44
C CYS A 55 -5.66 1.29 15.77
N THR A 56 -5.88 0.99 17.05
CA THR A 56 -6.60 -0.20 17.52
C THR A 56 -8.11 -0.12 17.33
N ASP A 57 -8.63 1.04 16.92
CA ASP A 57 -10.05 1.24 16.60
C ASP A 57 -10.38 0.97 15.13
N PHE A 58 -9.40 0.45 14.36
CA PHE A 58 -9.53 0.02 12.96
C PHE A 58 -9.96 1.15 12.01
N THR A 59 -9.35 2.31 12.20
CA THR A 59 -9.58 3.53 11.40
C THR A 59 -9.01 3.41 10.00
N THR A 60 -7.88 2.72 9.81
CA THR A 60 -7.36 2.36 8.47
C THR A 60 -8.21 1.28 7.84
N ARG A 61 -8.85 1.59 6.71
CA ARG A 61 -9.76 0.63 6.04
C ARG A 61 -9.13 -0.07 4.85
N LEU A 62 -8.29 0.66 4.13
CA LEU A 62 -7.69 0.19 2.88
C LEU A 62 -6.22 0.57 2.86
N LYS A 63 -5.37 -0.39 2.48
CA LYS A 63 -3.95 -0.21 2.23
C LYS A 63 -3.62 -0.71 0.83
N ILE A 64 -2.95 0.12 0.05
CA ILE A 64 -2.55 -0.18 -1.31
C ILE A 64 -1.02 -0.12 -1.35
N PHE A 65 -0.39 -1.27 -1.57
CA PHE A 65 1.04 -1.38 -1.78
C PHE A 65 1.32 -1.46 -3.27
N LEU A 66 2.16 -0.57 -3.77
CA LEU A 66 2.52 -0.48 -5.19
C LEU A 66 3.97 -0.06 -5.36
N PHE A 67 4.55 -0.36 -6.52
CA PHE A 67 5.75 0.30 -6.98
C PHE A 67 5.29 1.54 -7.74
N SER A 68 5.70 2.73 -7.27
CA SER A 68 5.41 3.99 -7.95
C SER A 68 6.04 4.03 -9.34
N SER A 69 5.73 5.04 -10.16
CA SER A 69 6.20 5.11 -11.55
C SER A 69 7.73 5.13 -11.70
N ASN A 70 8.47 5.53 -10.66
CA ASN A 70 9.93 5.49 -10.62
C ASN A 70 10.48 4.19 -9.99
N GLY A 71 9.62 3.20 -9.72
CA GLY A 71 9.98 1.92 -9.10
C GLY A 71 10.01 1.94 -7.57
N THR A 72 9.76 3.07 -6.90
CA THR A 72 9.85 3.14 -5.42
C THR A 72 8.69 2.38 -4.76
N PRO A 73 8.96 1.42 -3.85
CA PRO A 73 7.92 0.79 -3.05
C PRO A 73 7.18 1.79 -2.17
N THR A 74 5.86 1.82 -2.32
CA THR A 74 4.98 2.82 -1.73
C THR A 74 3.75 2.16 -1.13
N LEU A 75 3.36 2.62 0.05
CA LEU A 75 2.12 2.31 0.73
C LEU A 75 1.21 3.53 0.67
N ILE A 76 -0.03 3.34 0.24
CA ILE A 76 -1.10 4.32 0.39
C ILE A 76 -2.11 3.74 1.39
N ARG A 77 -2.31 4.42 2.51
CA ARG A 77 -3.38 4.11 3.47
C ARG A 77 -4.54 5.07 3.28
N ILE A 78 -5.74 4.56 3.52
CA ILE A 78 -6.95 5.36 3.59
C ILE A 78 -7.55 5.19 4.98
N ASP A 79 -7.56 6.30 5.70
CA ASP A 79 -7.86 6.35 7.12
C ASP A 79 -9.16 7.11 7.33
N LEU A 80 -10.08 6.51 8.09
CA LEU A 80 -11.28 7.15 8.60
C LEU A 80 -10.94 8.19 9.68
N PRO A 81 -11.88 9.09 10.02
CA PRO A 81 -11.68 10.09 11.05
C PRO A 81 -11.17 9.49 12.38
N HIS A 82 -10.10 10.07 12.92
CA HIS A 82 -9.45 9.61 14.13
C HIS A 82 -8.83 10.77 14.93
N LYS A 83 -8.21 10.46 16.08
CA LYS A 83 -7.57 11.45 16.94
C LYS A 83 -6.56 12.31 16.19
N GLY A 84 -6.74 13.63 16.26
CA GLY A 84 -5.91 14.62 15.55
C GLY A 84 -6.29 14.85 14.08
N VAL A 85 -7.11 13.98 13.47
CA VAL A 85 -7.48 14.06 12.04
C VAL A 85 -8.98 13.76 11.87
N PRO A 86 -9.87 14.77 12.03
CA PRO A 86 -11.32 14.57 12.07
C PRO A 86 -11.96 14.47 10.67
N TYR A 87 -11.30 13.82 9.71
CA TYR A 87 -11.77 13.67 8.33
C TYR A 87 -11.11 12.45 7.67
N ILE A 88 -11.72 11.94 6.60
CA ILE A 88 -11.13 10.87 5.78
C ILE A 88 -9.93 11.44 5.03
N HIS A 89 -8.83 10.70 5.00
CA HIS A 89 -7.61 11.14 4.35
C HIS A 89 -6.76 9.98 3.82
N TYR A 90 -5.85 10.33 2.92
CA TYR A 90 -4.78 9.48 2.45
C TYR A 90 -3.53 9.71 3.28
N ASN A 91 -2.78 8.64 3.51
CA ASN A 91 -1.39 8.69 3.94
C ASN A 91 -0.53 7.94 2.93
N VAL A 92 0.52 8.58 2.42
CA VAL A 92 1.51 7.96 1.54
C VAL A 92 2.82 7.72 2.30
N GLU A 93 3.31 6.49 2.27
CA GLU A 93 4.51 6.11 3.00
C GLU A 93 5.45 5.36 2.06
N THR A 94 6.74 5.65 2.17
CA THR A 94 7.80 4.82 1.58
C THR A 94 8.67 4.28 2.71
N PHE A 95 9.61 3.40 2.38
CA PHE A 95 10.53 2.83 3.37
C PHE A 95 11.42 3.89 4.06
N VAL A 96 11.66 5.03 3.39
CA VAL A 96 12.56 6.10 3.88
C VAL A 96 11.85 7.42 4.16
N SER A 97 10.57 7.57 3.79
CA SER A 97 9.83 8.82 3.96
C SER A 97 8.41 8.59 4.50
N SER A 98 8.11 9.21 5.64
CA SER A 98 6.77 9.33 6.21
C SER A 98 6.57 10.76 6.74
N GLY A 99 6.40 11.74 5.84
CA GLY A 99 6.26 13.16 6.16
C GLY A 99 4.86 13.72 5.91
N GLU A 100 4.56 14.92 6.44
CA GLU A 100 3.25 15.59 6.32
C GLU A 100 2.81 15.88 4.87
N GLU A 101 3.75 16.04 3.94
CA GLU A 101 3.46 16.23 2.51
C GLU A 101 2.75 15.02 1.87
N ASN A 102 2.75 13.89 2.55
CA ASN A 102 2.10 12.66 2.13
C ASN A 102 0.70 12.46 2.73
N HIS A 103 0.20 13.45 3.46
CA HIS A 103 -1.14 13.45 4.06
C HIS A 103 -2.08 14.31 3.21
N ARG A 104 -3.23 13.75 2.81
CA ARG A 104 -4.22 14.50 2.02
C ARG A 104 -5.63 14.25 2.51
N LYS A 105 -6.30 15.32 2.94
CA LYS A 105 -7.74 15.33 3.21
C LYS A 105 -8.56 15.04 1.96
N ILE A 106 -9.62 14.24 2.11
CA ILE A 106 -10.70 14.12 1.14
C ILE A 106 -11.78 15.15 1.46
N ASP A 107 -12.22 15.92 0.46
CA ASP A 107 -13.29 16.90 0.63
C ASP A 107 -14.68 16.23 0.57
N CYS A 108 -15.07 15.65 1.70
CA CYS A 108 -16.37 15.04 1.93
C CYS A 108 -16.90 15.39 3.32
N GLU A 109 -18.19 15.21 3.55
CA GLU A 109 -18.75 15.18 4.90
C GLU A 109 -18.16 13.99 5.68
N ILE A 110 -18.22 14.06 7.01
CA ILE A 110 -17.70 13.01 7.88
C ILE A 110 -18.54 11.75 7.70
N ILE A 111 -17.91 10.68 7.21
CA ILE A 111 -18.53 9.36 7.07
C ILE A 111 -17.80 8.39 8.00
N ASP A 112 -18.53 7.85 8.98
CA ASP A 112 -18.06 6.77 9.86
C ASP A 112 -18.59 5.40 9.38
N ASP A 113 -18.40 5.13 8.09
CA ASP A 113 -18.92 3.92 7.45
C ASP A 113 -17.79 2.96 7.10
N LYS A 114 -17.80 1.78 7.75
CA LYS A 114 -16.85 0.70 7.50
C LYS A 114 -16.94 0.12 6.07
N ASP A 115 -18.10 0.25 5.43
CA ASP A 115 -18.44 -0.35 4.14
C ASP A 115 -18.28 0.65 2.99
N ILE A 116 -17.64 1.80 3.25
CA ILE A 116 -17.44 2.86 2.25
C ILE A 116 -16.69 2.38 1.00
N PHE A 117 -15.83 1.37 1.13
CA PHE A 117 -15.05 0.80 0.02
C PHE A 117 -15.58 -0.54 -0.49
N THR A 118 -16.59 -1.14 0.13
CA THR A 118 -17.03 -2.52 -0.15
C THR A 118 -17.40 -2.72 -1.62
N SER A 119 -18.20 -1.82 -2.20
CA SER A 119 -18.63 -1.93 -3.59
C SER A 119 -17.49 -1.83 -4.61
N LEU A 120 -16.45 -1.05 -4.31
CA LEU A 120 -15.24 -0.98 -5.15
C LEU A 120 -14.43 -2.27 -5.02
N LEU A 121 -14.25 -2.73 -3.79
CA LEU A 121 -13.44 -3.90 -3.49
C LEU A 121 -14.07 -5.18 -4.05
N GLU A 122 -15.40 -5.31 -4.05
CA GLU A 122 -16.12 -6.41 -4.69
C GLU A 122 -15.81 -6.50 -6.19
N GLN A 123 -15.73 -5.37 -6.91
CA GLN A 123 -15.35 -5.37 -8.32
C GLN A 123 -13.90 -5.82 -8.52
N VAL A 124 -12.97 -5.28 -7.72
CA VAL A 124 -11.55 -5.66 -7.80
C VAL A 124 -11.32 -7.13 -7.42
N VAL A 125 -12.09 -7.68 -6.47
CA VAL A 125 -12.04 -9.10 -6.10
C VAL A 125 -12.44 -9.99 -7.28
N ASN A 126 -13.48 -9.59 -8.04
CA ASN A 126 -13.95 -10.38 -9.18
C ASN A 126 -12.92 -10.42 -10.33
N GLU A 127 -12.20 -9.32 -10.54
CA GLU A 127 -11.21 -9.22 -11.64
C GLU A 127 -9.83 -9.74 -11.24
N CYS A 128 -9.42 -9.52 -9.98
CA CYS A 128 -8.08 -9.77 -9.48
C CYS A 128 -8.11 -10.42 -8.08
N PRO A 129 -8.64 -11.64 -7.93
CA PRO A 129 -8.90 -12.25 -6.61
C PRO A 129 -7.64 -12.46 -5.76
N ASN A 130 -6.47 -12.61 -6.37
CA ASN A 130 -5.20 -12.82 -5.67
C ASN A 130 -4.55 -11.52 -5.17
N LEU A 131 -5.06 -10.36 -5.61
CA LEU A 131 -4.47 -9.05 -5.32
C LEU A 131 -4.95 -8.46 -4.00
N ILE A 132 -6.17 -8.83 -3.60
CA ILE A 132 -6.81 -8.37 -2.37
C ILE A 132 -6.63 -9.42 -1.28
N GLN A 133 -6.19 -8.98 -0.10
CA GLN A 133 -6.24 -9.77 1.12
C GLN A 133 -7.13 -9.08 2.15
N TRP A 134 -8.12 -9.82 2.63
CA TRP A 134 -9.01 -9.42 3.71
C TRP A 134 -8.36 -9.80 5.03
N LYS A 135 -7.62 -8.87 5.63
CA LYS A 135 -6.94 -9.08 6.91
C LYS A 135 -6.64 -7.75 7.59
N ASP A 136 -6.66 -7.77 8.91
CA ASP A 136 -6.14 -6.66 9.69
C ASP A 136 -4.61 -6.65 9.62
N SER A 137 -4.03 -5.45 9.64
CA SER A 137 -2.58 -5.24 9.63
C SER A 137 -2.23 -3.95 10.34
N PHE A 138 -1.09 -3.94 11.00
CA PHE A 138 -0.60 -2.81 11.79
C PHE A 138 0.69 -2.25 11.19
N ALA A 139 1.22 -1.18 11.78
CA ALA A 139 2.39 -0.48 11.25
C ALA A 139 3.63 -1.38 11.06
N GLU A 140 3.83 -2.38 11.92
CA GLU A 140 4.95 -3.32 11.76
C GLU A 140 4.77 -4.27 10.57
N ASP A 141 3.52 -4.65 10.25
CA ASP A 141 3.22 -5.42 9.04
C ASP A 141 3.48 -4.58 7.78
N ASP A 142 3.16 -3.28 7.83
CA ASP A 142 3.36 -2.36 6.71
C ASP A 142 4.85 -2.21 6.38
N LYS A 143 5.69 -1.99 7.42
CA LYS A 143 7.15 -1.95 7.28
C LYS A 143 7.70 -3.25 6.70
N LYS A 144 7.17 -4.39 7.15
CA LYS A 144 7.56 -5.70 6.64
C LYS A 144 7.22 -5.83 5.16
N VAL A 145 6.01 -5.48 4.73
CA VAL A 145 5.62 -5.56 3.32
C VAL A 145 6.47 -4.63 2.45
N LEU A 146 6.74 -3.40 2.91
CA LEU A 146 7.64 -2.48 2.20
C LEU A 146 9.07 -3.01 2.10
N LYS A 147 9.56 -3.71 3.14
CA LYS A 147 10.85 -4.41 3.11
C LYS A 147 10.86 -5.54 2.09
N ASP A 148 9.82 -6.38 2.09
CA ASP A 148 9.67 -7.47 1.12
C ASP A 148 9.72 -6.93 -0.33
N MET A 149 9.06 -5.80 -0.60
CA MET A 149 9.08 -5.13 -1.91
C MET A 149 10.48 -4.61 -2.29
N HIS A 150 11.26 -4.07 -1.35
CA HIS A 150 12.64 -3.66 -1.62
C HIS A 150 13.55 -4.85 -1.94
N ILE A 151 13.40 -5.96 -1.21
CA ILE A 151 14.15 -7.19 -1.48
C ILE A 151 13.81 -7.72 -2.86
N PHE A 152 12.54 -7.68 -3.27
CA PHE A 152 12.14 -8.05 -4.62
C PHE A 152 12.87 -7.24 -5.71
N LEU A 153 13.04 -5.91 -5.52
CA LEU A 153 13.81 -5.08 -6.44
C LEU A 153 15.30 -5.47 -6.46
N PHE A 154 15.91 -5.69 -5.29
CA PHE A 154 17.29 -6.14 -5.22
C PHE A 154 17.50 -7.49 -5.93
N LEU A 155 16.58 -8.44 -5.76
CA LEU A 155 16.66 -9.73 -6.44
C LEU A 155 16.62 -9.57 -7.96
N ASN A 156 15.81 -8.64 -8.47
CA ASN A 156 15.78 -8.34 -9.90
C ASN A 156 17.13 -7.80 -10.39
N GLU A 157 17.68 -6.79 -9.72
CA GLU A 157 18.98 -6.20 -10.08
C GLU A 157 20.12 -7.23 -9.98
N LEU A 158 20.20 -7.99 -8.89
CA LEU A 158 21.21 -9.03 -8.71
C LEU A 158 21.10 -10.14 -9.77
N SER A 159 19.88 -10.51 -10.17
CA SER A 159 19.67 -11.52 -11.21
C SER A 159 20.13 -11.01 -12.57
N LEU A 160 19.93 -9.72 -12.86
CA LEU A 160 20.44 -9.08 -14.08
C LEU A 160 21.96 -9.01 -14.07
N ASP A 161 22.57 -8.59 -12.97
CA ASP A 161 24.03 -8.56 -12.81
C ASP A 161 24.65 -9.95 -13.02
N TYR A 162 24.04 -10.98 -12.42
CA TYR A 162 24.46 -12.36 -12.60
C TYR A 162 24.39 -12.81 -14.06
N TYR A 163 23.26 -12.56 -14.73
CA TYR A 163 23.06 -12.96 -16.12
C TYR A 163 24.01 -12.24 -17.09
N GLN A 164 24.34 -10.99 -16.79
CA GLN A 164 25.23 -10.17 -17.62
C GLN A 164 26.71 -10.32 -17.25
N GLU A 165 27.04 -11.15 -16.26
CA GLU A 165 28.40 -11.32 -15.74
C GLU A 165 29.04 -9.98 -15.33
N GLN A 166 28.25 -9.09 -14.70
CA GLN A 166 28.73 -7.78 -14.26
C GLN A 166 29.84 -7.92 -13.22
N GLU A 167 31.00 -7.31 -13.51
CA GLU A 167 32.16 -7.33 -12.60
C GLU A 167 32.00 -6.33 -11.44
N ASP A 168 31.23 -5.25 -11.64
CA ASP A 168 30.92 -4.29 -10.58
C ASP A 168 29.92 -4.90 -9.59
N LYS A 169 30.36 -5.10 -8.35
CA LYS A 169 29.56 -5.68 -7.26
C LYS A 169 28.67 -4.67 -6.54
N LYS A 170 28.35 -3.53 -7.18
CA LYS A 170 27.54 -2.45 -6.59
C LYS A 170 26.22 -2.94 -5.99
N HIS A 171 25.38 -3.67 -6.73
CA HIS A 171 24.10 -4.12 -6.21
C HIS A 171 24.25 -5.17 -5.10
N LEU A 172 25.29 -6.01 -5.15
CA LEU A 172 25.63 -6.96 -4.09
C LEU A 172 26.00 -6.24 -2.78
N GLN A 173 26.78 -5.16 -2.87
CA GLN A 173 27.14 -4.34 -1.72
C GLN A 173 25.90 -3.67 -1.11
N LEU A 174 25.07 -3.03 -1.94
CA LEU A 174 23.83 -2.39 -1.48
C LEU A 174 22.86 -3.39 -0.83
N PHE A 175 22.70 -4.58 -1.42
CA PHE A 175 21.89 -5.65 -0.82
C PHE A 175 22.47 -6.15 0.50
N SER A 176 23.80 -6.29 0.58
CA SER A 176 24.49 -6.70 1.81
C SER A 176 24.24 -5.72 2.95
N GLU A 177 24.38 -4.41 2.67
CA GLU A 177 24.09 -3.34 3.62
C GLU A 177 22.62 -3.37 4.06
N PHE A 178 21.70 -3.48 3.10
CA PHE A 178 20.27 -3.52 3.37
C PHE A 178 19.86 -4.72 4.25
N MET A 179 20.45 -5.89 4.01
CA MET A 179 20.20 -7.10 4.78
C MET A 179 20.98 -7.13 6.10
N GLY A 180 21.94 -6.23 6.31
CA GLY A 180 22.84 -6.23 7.46
C GLY A 180 23.77 -7.46 7.51
N LYS A 181 24.07 -8.05 6.34
CA LYS A 181 24.87 -9.27 6.20
C LYS A 181 25.75 -9.16 4.95
N THR A 182 27.03 -9.46 5.08
CA THR A 182 27.97 -9.42 3.95
C THR A 182 27.82 -10.64 3.06
N TYR A 183 27.62 -10.41 1.76
CA TYR A 183 27.66 -11.45 0.73
C TYR A 183 28.86 -11.20 -0.20
N THR A 184 29.60 -12.26 -0.53
CA THR A 184 30.73 -12.21 -1.47
C THR A 184 30.39 -12.74 -2.85
N ASP A 185 29.30 -13.51 -2.93
CA ASP A 185 28.79 -14.19 -4.10
C ASP A 185 27.33 -13.78 -4.39
N ILE A 186 27.01 -13.55 -5.66
CA ILE A 186 25.68 -13.09 -6.07
C ILE A 186 24.64 -14.21 -5.96
N VAL A 187 25.00 -15.47 -6.22
CA VAL A 187 24.08 -16.60 -6.13
C VAL A 187 23.65 -16.83 -4.69
N ASP A 188 24.58 -16.71 -3.73
CA ASP A 188 24.27 -16.77 -2.30
C ASP A 188 23.30 -15.66 -1.87
N ALA A 189 23.54 -14.43 -2.32
CA ALA A 189 22.67 -13.28 -2.03
C ALA A 189 21.26 -13.45 -2.61
N ILE A 190 21.16 -13.87 -3.88
CA ILE A 190 19.89 -14.17 -4.54
C ILE A 190 19.13 -15.27 -3.78
N THR A 191 19.83 -16.36 -3.44
CA THR A 191 19.25 -17.51 -2.75
C THR A 191 18.69 -17.11 -1.39
N GLU A 192 19.45 -16.38 -0.57
CA GLU A 192 18.97 -15.90 0.72
C GLU A 192 17.78 -14.95 0.57
N GLY A 193 17.84 -13.99 -0.38
CA GLY A 193 16.72 -13.07 -0.60
C GLY A 193 15.44 -13.79 -1.02
N TYR A 194 15.53 -14.83 -1.86
CA TYR A 194 14.38 -15.68 -2.18
C TYR A 194 13.85 -16.43 -0.96
N PHE A 195 14.72 -17.05 -0.15
CA PHE A 195 14.30 -17.71 1.09
C PHE A 195 13.68 -16.75 2.08
N TYR A 196 14.19 -15.52 2.17
CA TYR A 196 13.58 -14.48 2.98
C TYR A 196 12.14 -14.20 2.52
N LEU A 197 11.90 -14.02 1.22
CA LEU A 197 10.56 -13.73 0.70
C LEU A 197 9.59 -14.92 0.86
N ILE A 198 10.05 -16.15 0.71
CA ILE A 198 9.20 -17.36 0.72
C ILE A 198 8.98 -17.90 2.14
N GLY A 199 10.00 -17.85 3.00
CA GLY A 199 9.97 -18.39 4.37
C GLY A 199 9.17 -17.55 5.37
N GLN A 200 8.58 -16.45 4.92
CA GLN A 200 7.70 -15.55 5.69
C GLN A 200 6.21 -15.90 5.53
N LYS A 201 5.87 -17.02 4.87
CA LYS A 201 4.48 -17.49 4.68
C LYS A 201 3.96 -18.28 5.88
#